data_AF-A0A6L7TI87-F1
#
_entry.id   AF-A0A6L7TI87-F1
#
_cell.length_a   1.000
_cell.length_b   1.000
_cell.length_c   1.000
_cell.angle_alpha   90.00
_cell.angle_beta   90.00
_cell.angle_gamma   90.00
#
_symmetry.space_group_name_H-M   'P 1'
#
loop_
_entity.id
_entity.type
_entity.pdbx_description
1 polymer ?
#
loop_
_entity_poly.entity_id
_entity_poly.type
_entity_poly.pdbx_seq_one_letter_code
_entity_poly.pdbx_strand_id
1 'polypeptide(L)'
;MKSALNSLQNVLVVITTLTAVMTYEGHIVAQSEIDTLGGDSSERAQVDNTTSSESALPSRIEDLMLPDEPFARNVAIVSWILELDEQKVFDWLFQSSEATWKVPQSTRDRVQTLLVQRLATSNPKQALAFALARVDPIRKQLLSIVFSEWGTRDFSTAIEQAKSIDIGVYGRLDLLETIVAVNDELDADDKRQIIKDFRDEKKLPDYVFDSEKREEVANPKEEWYQTLKIAQTQPRALDDLVPIAQVWIDESGVDVLNEINDSIENYGLRKQVLTGVLTWRAFSQPEQAFNYALKHDFPGKTATLNEIVRIWVEYGDGVEALKTVHGLPYSQLRKDLENRGMMILMGVEWGSTTSTSNPDPMKLLANLRQLPVSLHREASARAIERLVWAESPTRAIEMVFQLDENLQLSAAKALVEEWTRKDLDSCVEWVLSSPESKDLRNNLYHTLAWKLLDEDEPELAFQVALRQPVPYHGFGLEGDLILDIVSDNLSLALELLPNVREGKTQINAYVSVAEELFHLRKTEDAIELGTKLESKDRYHFYLRLSWPWAESDATGFLNALRQFPGAAVRSYVARQQILWNHSTNYFTSSQLQTLDTHLNERDKKFLDENR
;
A
#
# COMPACT_ATOMS: atom_id res chain seq x y z
N MET A 1 -6.99 6.25 -13.08
CA MET A 1 -7.62 5.71 -11.85
C MET A 1 -6.60 5.19 -10.84
N LYS A 2 -5.75 4.20 -11.16
CA LYS A 2 -4.70 3.67 -10.25
C LYS A 2 -3.74 4.77 -9.72
N SER A 3 -3.30 5.69 -10.58
CA SER A 3 -2.49 6.86 -10.19
C SER A 3 -3.22 7.86 -9.27
N ALA A 4 -4.55 8.01 -9.40
CA ALA A 4 -5.35 8.87 -8.52
C ALA A 4 -5.59 8.22 -7.15
N LEU A 5 -5.75 6.88 -7.11
CA LEU A 5 -5.84 6.12 -5.85
C LEU A 5 -4.52 6.19 -5.06
N ASN A 6 -3.39 5.97 -5.74
CA ASN A 6 -2.06 6.09 -5.11
C ASN A 6 -1.80 7.50 -4.60
N SER A 7 -2.28 8.54 -5.30
CA SER A 7 -2.15 9.93 -4.83
C SER A 7 -2.94 10.19 -3.54
N LEU A 8 -4.13 9.61 -3.38
CA LEU A 8 -4.94 9.73 -2.15
C LEU A 8 -4.37 8.93 -0.97
N GLN A 9 -3.78 7.75 -1.20
CA GLN A 9 -3.13 6.96 -0.15
C GLN A 9 -1.91 7.70 0.43
N ASN A 10 -1.12 8.33 -0.43
CA ASN A 10 0.06 9.09 -0.03
C ASN A 10 -0.29 10.40 0.70
N VAL A 11 -1.46 10.99 0.43
CA VAL A 11 -1.97 12.17 1.16
C VAL A 11 -2.28 11.83 2.62
N LEU A 12 -2.88 10.66 2.88
CA LEU A 12 -3.30 10.25 4.22
C LEU A 12 -2.11 9.96 5.13
N VAL A 13 -1.11 9.20 4.64
CA VAL A 13 0.09 8.83 5.43
C VAL A 13 0.87 10.08 5.85
N VAL A 14 1.01 11.04 4.95
CA VAL A 14 1.80 12.26 5.18
C VAL A 14 1.12 13.22 6.15
N ILE A 15 -0.23 13.30 6.13
CA ILE A 15 -0.99 14.06 7.14
C ILE A 15 -0.78 13.46 8.54
N THR A 16 -0.80 12.13 8.66
CA THR A 16 -0.54 11.45 9.93
C THR A 16 0.90 11.68 10.43
N THR A 17 1.90 11.64 9.55
CA THR A 17 3.31 11.90 9.92
C THR A 17 3.55 13.36 10.32
N LEU A 18 2.92 14.33 9.66
CA LEU A 18 3.02 15.76 9.97
C LEU A 18 2.49 16.12 11.36
N THR A 19 1.34 15.56 11.75
CA THR A 19 0.75 15.77 13.08
C THR A 19 1.66 15.24 14.18
N ALA A 20 2.33 14.10 13.95
CA ALA A 20 3.26 13.52 14.93
C ALA A 20 4.52 14.38 15.14
N VAL A 21 5.12 14.92 14.07
CA VAL A 21 6.38 15.69 14.15
C VAL A 21 6.17 17.10 14.72
N MET A 22 5.11 17.81 14.33
CA MET A 22 4.85 19.17 14.82
C MET A 22 4.48 19.25 16.30
N THR A 23 4.04 18.14 16.90
CA THR A 23 3.69 18.07 18.33
C THR A 23 4.92 17.80 19.21
N TYR A 24 5.99 17.22 18.65
CA TYR A 24 7.22 16.89 19.39
C TYR A 24 8.10 18.12 19.69
N GLU A 25 8.09 19.14 18.82
CA GLU A 25 8.90 20.36 19.02
C GLU A 25 8.28 21.38 19.99
N GLY A 26 7.00 21.25 20.34
CA GLY A 26 6.31 22.13 21.30
C GLY A 26 6.74 21.94 22.77
N HIS A 27 7.57 20.93 23.09
CA HIS A 27 7.88 20.52 24.46
C HIS A 27 9.34 20.73 24.91
N ILE A 28 10.13 21.58 24.23
CA ILE A 28 11.46 21.97 24.72
C ILE A 28 11.42 23.36 25.37
N VAL A 29 10.88 23.47 26.59
CA VAL A 29 11.36 24.40 27.64
C VAL A 29 10.99 23.87 29.04
N ALA A 30 11.96 23.26 29.73
CA ALA A 30 12.25 23.46 31.16
C ALA A 30 13.43 22.56 31.55
N GLN A 31 14.63 23.15 31.53
CA GLN A 31 15.87 22.51 31.93
C GLN A 31 16.20 22.97 33.35
N SER A 32 16.05 22.08 34.33
CA SER A 32 16.72 22.19 35.63
C SER A 32 16.79 20.83 36.31
N GLU A 33 17.94 20.57 36.93
CA GLU A 33 18.30 19.42 37.78
C GLU A 33 18.99 18.23 37.09
N ILE A 34 20.26 18.43 36.72
CA ILE A 34 21.29 17.39 36.88
C ILE A 34 22.45 18.02 37.65
N ASP A 35 22.37 17.90 38.97
CA ASP A 35 23.52 18.01 39.88
C ASP A 35 23.31 16.93 40.94
N THR A 36 23.81 15.72 40.68
CA THR A 36 24.39 14.76 41.64
C THR A 36 24.45 13.37 41.00
N LEU A 37 25.67 12.96 40.62
CA LEU A 37 26.34 11.77 41.17
C LEU A 37 27.62 11.54 40.38
N GLY A 38 28.75 11.78 41.04
CA GLY A 38 30.05 11.39 40.55
C GLY A 38 30.17 9.87 40.46
N GLY A 39 30.83 9.41 39.41
CA GLY A 39 31.10 8.01 39.16
C GLY A 39 32.17 7.88 38.10
N ASP A 40 33.40 7.83 38.56
CA ASP A 40 34.64 7.62 37.83
C ASP A 40 34.62 6.26 37.10
N SER A 41 34.80 6.28 35.78
CA SER A 41 35.33 5.13 35.03
C SER A 41 35.88 5.59 33.68
N SER A 42 37.16 5.88 33.69
CA SER A 42 38.04 5.96 32.52
C SER A 42 38.10 4.64 31.76
N GLU A 43 38.15 4.75 30.43
CA GLU A 43 38.53 3.76 29.38
C GLU A 43 37.39 3.40 28.43
N ARG A 44 37.26 4.18 27.35
CA ARG A 44 36.98 3.64 26.01
C ARG A 44 37.27 4.67 24.92
N ALA A 45 38.16 4.26 24.02
CA ALA A 45 38.35 4.66 22.63
C ALA A 45 38.03 6.11 22.22
N GLN A 46 39.07 6.88 21.95
CA GLN A 46 39.02 7.99 20.99
C GLN A 46 38.57 7.42 19.64
N VAL A 47 37.31 7.67 19.29
CA VAL A 47 36.82 7.66 17.91
C VAL A 47 36.76 9.12 17.49
N ASP A 48 37.52 9.46 16.44
CA ASP A 48 37.51 10.77 15.81
C ASP A 48 36.09 11.09 15.29
N ASN A 49 35.37 11.93 16.03
CA ASN A 49 34.07 12.48 15.64
C ASN A 49 34.28 13.79 14.85
N THR A 50 34.91 13.69 13.68
CA THR A 50 35.01 14.81 12.72
C THR A 50 34.41 14.44 11.36
N THR A 51 33.13 14.07 11.35
CA THR A 51 32.27 14.18 10.17
C THR A 51 30.84 14.50 10.61
N SER A 52 30.63 15.67 11.21
CA SER A 52 29.33 16.34 11.10
C SER A 52 29.27 16.99 9.71
N SER A 53 28.98 16.20 8.68
CA SER A 53 28.45 16.80 7.46
C SER A 53 27.04 17.24 7.81
N GLU A 54 26.86 18.53 8.08
CA GLU A 54 25.56 19.17 7.85
C GLU A 54 25.11 18.72 6.47
N SER A 55 24.12 17.81 6.40
CA SER A 55 23.49 17.49 5.13
C SER A 55 22.79 18.76 4.71
N ALA A 56 23.46 19.55 3.87
CA ALA A 56 22.89 20.77 3.33
C ALA A 56 21.59 20.38 2.64
N LEU A 57 20.47 20.78 3.25
CA LEU A 57 19.16 20.59 2.66
C LEU A 57 19.19 21.06 1.21
N PRO A 58 18.55 20.34 0.29
CA PRO A 58 18.51 20.77 -1.10
C PRO A 58 18.09 22.23 -1.17
N SER A 59 18.94 23.04 -1.78
CA SER A 59 18.70 24.49 -1.91
C SER A 59 17.47 24.81 -2.77
N ARG A 60 16.91 23.79 -3.44
CA ARG A 60 15.80 23.88 -4.39
C ARG A 60 14.81 22.76 -4.10
N ILE A 61 13.55 23.11 -3.87
CA ILE A 61 12.50 22.10 -3.66
C ILE A 61 12.23 21.30 -4.94
N GLU A 62 12.58 21.82 -6.11
CA GLU A 62 12.45 21.09 -7.37
C GLU A 62 13.22 19.76 -7.29
N ASP A 63 14.37 19.76 -6.63
CA ASP A 63 15.20 18.56 -6.43
C ASP A 63 14.49 17.54 -5.52
N LEU A 64 13.67 18.00 -4.58
CA LEU A 64 12.82 17.18 -3.71
C LEU A 64 11.55 16.68 -4.39
N MET A 65 11.15 17.30 -5.50
CA MET A 65 9.96 16.90 -6.27
C MET A 65 10.26 15.87 -7.36
N LEU A 66 11.54 15.62 -7.67
CA LEU A 66 12.01 14.69 -8.69
C LEU A 66 11.99 13.19 -8.34
N PRO A 67 12.01 12.73 -7.07
CA PRO A 67 11.95 11.29 -6.79
C PRO A 67 10.73 10.64 -7.44
N ASP A 68 10.93 9.55 -8.19
CA ASP A 68 9.86 8.84 -8.90
C ASP A 68 8.84 8.25 -7.92
N GLU A 69 9.28 7.90 -6.71
CA GLU A 69 8.43 7.36 -5.66
C GLU A 69 7.61 8.47 -4.96
N PRO A 70 6.26 8.43 -4.99
CA PRO A 70 5.44 9.49 -4.39
C PRO A 70 5.57 9.62 -2.87
N PHE A 71 5.86 8.53 -2.15
CA PHE A 71 5.98 8.54 -0.69
C PHE A 71 7.26 9.24 -0.24
N ALA A 72 8.43 8.78 -0.69
CA ALA A 72 9.73 9.39 -0.38
C ALA A 72 9.75 10.89 -0.73
N ARG A 73 9.18 11.25 -1.89
CA ARG A 73 8.99 12.65 -2.30
C ARG A 73 8.22 13.47 -1.27
N ASN A 74 7.10 12.94 -0.76
CA ASN A 74 6.28 13.67 0.19
C ASN A 74 6.94 13.79 1.56
N VAL A 75 7.62 12.75 2.04
CA VAL A 75 8.39 12.81 3.29
C VAL A 75 9.47 13.88 3.17
N ALA A 76 10.23 13.87 2.09
CA ALA A 76 11.31 14.83 1.88
C ALA A 76 10.80 16.28 1.75
N ILE A 77 9.67 16.50 1.06
CA ILE A 77 9.01 17.81 0.99
C ILE A 77 8.57 18.26 2.39
N VAL A 78 7.97 17.38 3.19
CA VAL A 78 7.52 17.73 4.55
C VAL A 78 8.69 18.08 5.46
N SER A 79 9.72 17.22 5.53
CA SER A 79 10.90 17.47 6.35
C SER A 79 11.54 18.81 5.98
N TRP A 80 11.68 19.07 4.68
CA TRP A 80 12.21 20.35 4.20
C TRP A 80 11.34 21.54 4.62
N ILE A 81 10.01 21.46 4.48
CA ILE A 81 9.09 22.54 4.90
C ILE A 81 9.19 22.83 6.40
N LEU A 82 9.38 21.80 7.23
CA LEU A 82 9.50 21.96 8.68
C LEU A 82 10.77 22.71 9.08
N GLU A 83 11.85 22.56 8.32
CA GLU A 83 13.15 23.21 8.55
C GLU A 83 13.26 24.61 7.95
N LEU A 84 12.28 25.04 7.14
CA LEU A 84 12.24 26.41 6.62
C LEU A 84 11.82 27.39 7.71
N ASP A 85 12.54 28.50 7.77
CA ASP A 85 12.03 29.70 8.43
C ASP A 85 10.84 30.29 7.65
N GLU A 86 10.01 31.07 8.34
CA GLU A 86 8.81 31.69 7.78
C GLU A 86 9.11 32.55 6.54
N GLN A 87 10.24 33.26 6.53
CA GLN A 87 10.61 34.12 5.42
C GLN A 87 10.91 33.31 4.16
N LYS A 88 11.59 32.15 4.28
CA LYS A 88 11.82 31.24 3.15
C LYS A 88 10.54 30.62 2.63
N VAL A 89 9.60 30.24 3.50
CA VAL A 89 8.27 29.77 3.09
C VAL A 89 7.55 30.85 2.28
N PHE A 90 7.58 32.09 2.76
CA PHE A 90 6.99 33.24 2.07
C PHE A 90 7.68 33.53 0.74
N ASP A 91 9.00 33.66 0.74
CA ASP A 91 9.79 33.93 -0.46
C ASP A 91 9.53 32.87 -1.51
N TRP A 92 9.42 31.61 -1.09
CA TRP A 92 9.13 30.54 -2.02
C TRP A 92 7.72 30.66 -2.61
N LEU A 93 6.69 30.81 -1.77
CA LEU A 93 5.30 30.97 -2.24
C LEU A 93 5.13 32.14 -3.23
N PHE A 94 5.80 33.27 -2.98
CA PHE A 94 5.60 34.50 -3.76
C PHE A 94 6.61 34.73 -4.90
N GLN A 95 7.83 34.17 -4.83
CA GLN A 95 8.86 34.35 -5.86
C GLN A 95 8.87 33.22 -6.89
N SER A 96 8.31 32.05 -6.56
CA SER A 96 8.20 30.95 -7.51
C SER A 96 7.14 31.24 -8.58
N SER A 97 7.53 31.79 -9.72
CA SER A 97 6.59 31.94 -10.83
C SER A 97 6.19 30.54 -11.34
N GLU A 98 4.87 30.28 -11.41
CA GLU A 98 4.29 29.00 -11.83
C GLU A 98 4.80 28.47 -13.16
N ALA A 99 5.28 29.37 -14.03
CA ALA A 99 5.77 29.07 -15.36
C ALA A 99 7.08 28.25 -15.37
N THR A 100 7.78 28.12 -14.24
CA THR A 100 9.10 27.50 -14.21
C THR A 100 9.14 26.06 -13.69
N TRP A 101 8.07 25.57 -13.07
CA TRP A 101 8.07 24.25 -12.44
C TRP A 101 7.79 23.16 -13.48
N LYS A 102 8.76 22.27 -13.70
CA LYS A 102 8.65 21.10 -14.58
C LYS A 102 7.99 19.88 -13.90
N VAL A 103 7.07 20.11 -12.97
CA VAL A 103 6.42 19.05 -12.18
C VAL A 103 4.91 19.00 -12.44
N PRO A 104 4.24 17.84 -12.27
CA PRO A 104 2.79 17.73 -12.45
C PRO A 104 2.00 18.68 -11.56
N GLN A 105 0.89 19.23 -12.07
CA GLN A 105 0.03 20.18 -11.34
C GLN A 105 -0.35 19.68 -9.94
N SER A 106 -0.74 18.41 -9.81
CA SER A 106 -1.13 17.82 -8.53
C SER A 106 -0.02 17.86 -7.47
N THR A 107 1.24 17.70 -7.89
CA THR A 107 2.40 17.83 -6.98
C THR A 107 2.59 19.27 -6.54
N ARG A 108 2.39 20.23 -7.46
CA ARG A 108 2.45 21.66 -7.17
C ARG A 108 1.39 22.07 -6.15
N ASP A 109 0.16 21.66 -6.41
CA ASP A 109 -1.00 21.94 -5.56
C ASP A 109 -0.78 21.40 -4.14
N ARG A 110 -0.17 20.21 -4.04
CA ARG A 110 0.15 19.60 -2.74
C ARG A 110 1.20 20.39 -1.97
N VAL A 111 2.29 20.81 -2.62
CA VAL A 111 3.33 21.61 -1.97
C VAL A 111 2.78 22.96 -1.51
N GLN A 112 1.99 23.63 -2.36
CA GLN A 112 1.34 24.88 -2.00
C GLN A 112 0.42 24.72 -0.80
N THR A 113 -0.36 23.63 -0.75
CA THR A 113 -1.20 23.27 0.40
C THR A 113 -0.40 23.18 1.70
N LEU A 114 0.74 22.47 1.68
CA LEU A 114 1.59 22.28 2.87
C LEU A 114 2.24 23.59 3.33
N LEU A 115 2.77 24.38 2.40
CA LEU A 115 3.39 25.67 2.69
C LEU A 115 2.37 26.69 3.22
N VAL A 116 1.17 26.74 2.62
CA VAL A 116 0.08 27.60 3.09
C VAL A 116 -0.41 27.17 4.46
N GLN A 117 -0.50 25.87 4.74
CA GLN A 117 -0.83 25.38 6.08
C GLN A 117 0.19 25.88 7.11
N ARG A 118 1.49 25.67 6.85
CA ARG A 118 2.57 26.14 7.72
C ARG A 118 2.58 27.65 7.91
N LEU A 119 2.39 28.40 6.82
CA LEU A 119 2.31 29.86 6.87
C LEU A 119 1.03 30.33 7.57
N ALA A 120 -0.10 29.62 7.45
CA ALA A 120 -1.33 29.98 8.14
C ALA A 120 -1.23 29.78 9.64
N THR A 121 -0.49 28.74 10.06
CA THR A 121 -0.09 28.52 11.43
C THR A 121 0.69 29.75 11.94
N SER A 122 1.81 30.15 11.34
CA SER A 122 2.63 31.26 11.90
C SER A 122 2.08 32.66 11.61
N ASN A 123 1.53 32.87 10.42
CA ASN A 123 1.14 34.17 9.87
C ASN A 123 -0.08 34.09 8.93
N PRO A 124 -1.29 33.95 9.50
CA PRO A 124 -2.50 33.70 8.72
C PRO A 124 -2.87 34.84 7.75
N LYS A 125 -2.45 36.07 8.03
CA LYS A 125 -2.67 37.22 7.12
C LYS A 125 -1.89 37.09 5.82
N GLN A 126 -0.62 36.68 5.89
CA GLN A 126 0.18 36.46 4.68
C GLN A 126 -0.30 35.24 3.90
N ALA A 127 -0.65 34.16 4.61
CA ALA A 127 -1.24 32.98 3.99
C ALA A 127 -2.57 33.31 3.27
N LEU A 128 -3.42 34.14 3.90
CA LEU A 128 -4.64 34.64 3.28
C LEU A 128 -4.36 35.47 2.02
N ALA A 129 -3.40 36.39 2.08
CA ALA A 129 -3.02 37.21 0.93
C ALA A 129 -2.54 36.33 -0.24
N PHE A 130 -1.76 35.29 0.04
CA PHE A 130 -1.33 34.31 -0.95
C PHE A 130 -2.53 33.58 -1.57
N ALA A 131 -3.41 33.01 -0.73
CA ALA A 131 -4.58 32.27 -1.18
C ALA A 131 -5.52 33.14 -2.05
N LEU A 132 -5.72 34.41 -1.69
CA LEU A 132 -6.57 35.35 -2.45
C LEU A 132 -5.96 35.76 -3.80
N ALA A 133 -4.64 35.78 -3.92
CA ALA A 133 -3.95 36.10 -5.17
C ALA A 133 -4.11 35.00 -6.24
N ARG A 134 -4.58 33.81 -5.86
CA ARG A 134 -4.80 32.69 -6.76
C ARG A 134 -6.04 32.92 -7.65
N VAL A 135 -5.96 32.45 -8.89
CA VAL A 135 -7.07 32.46 -9.85
C VAL A 135 -7.51 31.06 -10.28
N ASP A 136 -6.73 30.06 -9.92
CA ASP A 136 -6.96 28.66 -10.27
C ASP A 136 -7.85 27.93 -9.24
N PRO A 137 -8.31 26.69 -9.52
CA PRO A 137 -9.22 25.96 -8.66
C PRO A 137 -8.72 25.65 -7.25
N ILE A 138 -7.40 25.66 -6.98
CA ILE A 138 -6.86 25.37 -5.65
C ILE A 138 -7.18 26.47 -4.64
N ARG A 139 -7.53 27.68 -5.12
CA ARG A 139 -7.86 28.84 -4.28
C ARG A 139 -8.82 28.49 -3.14
N LYS A 140 -9.88 27.74 -3.45
CA LYS A 140 -10.90 27.37 -2.44
C LYS A 140 -10.29 26.52 -1.33
N GLN A 141 -9.50 25.51 -1.70
CA GLN A 141 -8.83 24.62 -0.75
C GLN A 141 -7.84 25.40 0.13
N LEU A 142 -7.04 26.30 -0.45
CA LEU A 142 -6.09 27.12 0.30
C LEU A 142 -6.80 28.06 1.29
N LEU A 143 -7.91 28.68 0.89
CA LEU A 143 -8.70 29.51 1.80
C LEU A 143 -9.25 28.69 2.97
N SER A 144 -9.78 27.49 2.72
CA SER A 144 -10.24 26.60 3.80
C SER A 144 -9.10 26.24 4.76
N ILE A 145 -7.90 25.93 4.26
CA ILE A 145 -6.73 25.66 5.11
C ILE A 145 -6.39 26.87 5.98
N VAL A 146 -6.31 28.06 5.38
CA VAL A 146 -5.99 29.30 6.11
C VAL A 146 -6.99 29.54 7.22
N PHE A 147 -8.29 29.42 6.93
CA PHE A 147 -9.34 29.71 7.90
C PHE A 147 -9.53 28.62 8.95
N SER A 148 -9.22 27.36 8.63
CA SER A 148 -9.11 26.27 9.60
C SER A 148 -7.99 26.57 10.60
N GLU A 149 -6.78 26.84 10.14
CA GLU A 149 -5.62 27.12 11.01
C GLU A 149 -5.76 28.44 11.78
N TRP A 150 -6.40 29.45 11.18
CA TRP A 150 -6.68 30.70 11.87
C TRP A 150 -7.78 30.54 12.92
N GLY A 151 -8.84 29.80 12.59
CA GLY A 151 -9.99 29.56 13.47
C GLY A 151 -9.62 28.86 14.77
N THR A 152 -8.65 27.95 14.76
CA THR A 152 -8.14 27.28 15.97
C THR A 152 -7.32 28.19 16.89
N ARG A 153 -6.79 29.30 16.38
CA ARG A 153 -5.91 30.22 17.13
C ARG A 153 -6.59 31.50 17.57
N ASP A 154 -7.36 32.10 16.67
CA ASP A 154 -8.05 33.36 16.85
C ASP A 154 -9.36 33.33 16.06
N PHE A 155 -10.31 32.62 16.65
CA PHE A 155 -11.64 32.38 16.11
C PHE A 155 -12.36 33.68 15.74
N SER A 156 -12.33 34.69 16.63
CA SER A 156 -12.96 35.99 16.41
C SER A 156 -12.42 36.72 15.18
N THR A 157 -11.09 36.84 15.07
CA THR A 157 -10.47 37.52 13.93
C THR A 157 -10.69 36.73 12.65
N ALA A 158 -10.65 35.39 12.70
CA ALA A 158 -10.94 34.54 11.55
C ALA A 158 -12.36 34.79 11.00
N ILE A 159 -13.39 34.87 11.86
CA ILE A 159 -14.76 35.21 11.43
C ILE A 159 -14.80 36.59 10.77
N GLU A 160 -14.25 37.62 11.41
CA GLU A 160 -14.29 38.98 10.87
C GLU A 160 -13.64 39.04 9.47
N GLN A 161 -12.50 38.37 9.32
CA GLN A 161 -11.79 38.31 8.05
C GLN A 161 -12.58 37.53 7.00
N ALA A 162 -13.15 36.36 7.33
CA ALA A 162 -13.99 35.59 6.43
C ALA A 162 -15.18 36.40 5.90
N LYS A 163 -15.84 37.20 6.76
CA LYS A 163 -16.95 38.08 6.37
C LYS A 163 -16.54 39.17 5.38
N SER A 164 -15.30 39.67 5.49
CA SER A 164 -14.77 40.79 4.71
C SER A 164 -14.29 40.42 3.30
N ILE A 165 -14.02 39.15 3.03
CA ILE A 165 -13.44 38.71 1.76
C ILE A 165 -14.45 38.77 0.60
N ASP A 166 -14.02 39.29 -0.54
CA ASP A 166 -14.80 39.29 -1.78
C ASP A 166 -14.58 37.99 -2.60
N ILE A 167 -15.24 36.90 -2.17
CA ILE A 167 -15.27 35.60 -2.88
C ILE A 167 -16.70 35.16 -3.21
N GLY A 168 -17.61 36.13 -3.28
CA GLY A 168 -19.04 35.86 -3.34
C GLY A 168 -19.59 35.41 -1.98
N VAL A 169 -20.92 35.34 -1.88
CA VAL A 169 -21.55 35.06 -0.58
C VAL A 169 -21.40 33.61 -0.16
N TYR A 170 -21.56 32.66 -1.09
CA TYR A 170 -21.35 31.22 -0.84
C TYR A 170 -19.91 30.90 -0.43
N GLY A 171 -18.92 31.53 -1.09
CA GLY A 171 -17.53 31.34 -0.70
C GLY A 171 -17.27 31.74 0.74
N ARG A 172 -17.86 32.85 1.22
CA ARG A 172 -17.74 33.29 2.62
C ARG A 172 -18.42 32.33 3.59
N LEU A 173 -19.55 31.76 3.20
CA LEU A 173 -20.28 30.79 4.01
C LEU A 173 -19.43 29.52 4.22
N ASP A 174 -18.84 28.97 3.15
CA ASP A 174 -17.94 27.82 3.23
C ASP A 174 -16.76 28.07 4.20
N LEU A 175 -16.23 29.30 4.22
CA LEU A 175 -15.15 29.67 5.15
C LEU A 175 -15.63 29.74 6.59
N LEU A 176 -16.80 30.33 6.83
CA LEU A 176 -17.38 30.37 8.17
C LEU A 176 -17.66 28.96 8.68
N GLU A 177 -18.19 28.07 7.85
CA GLU A 177 -18.38 26.65 8.18
C GLU A 177 -17.07 25.97 8.55
N THR A 178 -16.01 26.25 7.79
CA THR A 178 -14.67 25.74 8.10
C THR A 178 -14.18 26.25 9.46
N ILE A 179 -14.39 27.53 9.78
CA ILE A 179 -13.98 28.14 11.05
C ILE A 179 -14.77 27.56 12.24
N VAL A 180 -16.09 27.41 12.13
CA VAL A 180 -16.92 26.87 13.22
C VAL A 180 -16.71 25.36 13.42
N ALA A 181 -16.36 24.63 12.35
CA ALA A 181 -16.10 23.19 12.43
C ALA A 181 -14.89 22.84 13.30
N VAL A 182 -13.85 23.68 13.28
CA VAL A 182 -12.60 23.45 14.02
C VAL A 182 -12.59 24.03 15.44
N ASN A 183 -13.65 24.73 15.84
CA ASN A 183 -13.77 25.26 17.19
C ASN A 183 -14.53 24.25 18.08
N ASP A 184 -13.79 23.58 18.95
CA ASP A 184 -14.34 22.58 19.89
C ASP A 184 -15.04 23.22 21.10
N GLU A 185 -14.86 24.52 21.35
CA GLU A 185 -15.49 25.23 22.47
C GLU A 185 -16.94 25.63 22.20
N LEU A 186 -17.33 25.70 20.91
CA LEU A 186 -18.70 26.01 20.54
C LEU A 186 -19.57 24.76 20.57
N ASP A 187 -20.74 24.89 21.19
CA ASP A 187 -21.78 23.88 21.02
C ASP A 187 -22.46 23.99 19.65
N ALA A 188 -23.35 23.04 19.35
CA ALA A 188 -24.03 23.01 18.07
C ALA A 188 -24.95 24.23 17.84
N ASP A 189 -25.50 24.82 18.89
CA ASP A 189 -26.39 25.99 18.80
C ASP A 189 -25.60 27.26 18.49
N ASP A 190 -24.45 27.46 19.14
CA ASP A 190 -23.57 28.59 18.87
C ASP A 190 -22.99 28.54 17.45
N LYS A 191 -22.56 27.35 17.00
CA LYS A 191 -22.10 27.15 15.62
C LYS A 191 -23.20 27.51 14.62
N ARG A 192 -24.44 27.09 14.88
CA ARG A 192 -25.61 27.44 14.05
C ARG A 192 -25.88 28.94 14.05
N GLN A 193 -25.86 29.59 15.21
CA GLN A 193 -26.18 31.02 15.34
C GLN A 193 -25.18 31.90 14.58
N ILE A 194 -23.89 31.59 14.64
CA ILE A 194 -22.85 32.35 13.90
C ILE A 194 -23.09 32.30 12.39
N ILE A 195 -23.45 31.12 11.88
CA ILE A 195 -23.76 30.92 10.47
C ILE A 195 -25.04 31.69 10.10
N LYS A 196 -26.06 31.61 10.94
CA LYS A 196 -27.33 32.32 10.78
C LYS A 196 -27.17 33.84 10.73
N ASP A 197 -26.45 34.42 11.70
CA ASP A 197 -26.21 35.86 11.77
C ASP A 197 -25.57 36.41 10.49
N PHE A 198 -24.64 35.67 9.89
CA PHE A 198 -24.02 36.06 8.63
C PHE A 198 -25.00 36.00 7.45
N ARG A 199 -25.87 34.99 7.40
CA ARG A 199 -26.91 34.87 6.36
C ARG A 199 -27.87 36.05 6.43
N ASP A 200 -28.36 36.36 7.62
CA ASP A 200 -29.29 37.45 7.89
C ASP A 200 -28.68 38.81 7.47
N GLU A 201 -27.42 39.05 7.84
CA GLU A 201 -26.68 40.27 7.47
C GLU A 201 -26.62 40.46 5.94
N LYS A 202 -26.44 39.36 5.20
CA LYS A 202 -26.30 39.39 3.73
C LYS A 202 -27.62 39.21 2.99
N LYS A 203 -28.75 39.04 3.70
CA LYS A 203 -30.07 38.74 3.13
C LYS A 203 -30.00 37.58 2.15
N LEU A 204 -29.22 36.57 2.50
CA LEU A 204 -29.19 35.36 1.71
C LEU A 204 -30.57 34.70 1.79
N PRO A 205 -31.12 34.19 0.67
CA PRO A 205 -32.30 33.36 0.76
C PRO A 205 -31.98 32.13 1.63
N ASP A 206 -32.90 31.75 2.50
CA ASP A 206 -32.75 30.69 3.51
C ASP A 206 -32.35 29.32 2.93
N TYR A 207 -32.40 29.16 1.61
CA TYR A 207 -32.22 27.89 0.91
C TYR A 207 -30.83 27.24 1.05
N VAL A 208 -29.81 27.96 1.50
CA VAL A 208 -28.44 27.57 1.18
C VAL A 208 -27.85 26.45 2.05
N PHE A 209 -28.19 26.29 3.32
CA PHE A 209 -27.81 25.10 4.11
C PHE A 209 -28.69 24.94 5.34
N ASP A 210 -29.97 24.67 5.12
CA ASP A 210 -30.95 24.81 6.18
C ASP A 210 -31.42 23.48 6.74
N SER A 211 -30.91 23.16 7.93
CA SER A 211 -31.68 22.34 8.87
C SER A 211 -32.99 23.04 9.26
N GLU A 212 -33.12 24.38 9.12
CA GLU A 212 -34.37 25.11 9.42
C GLU A 212 -35.43 24.94 8.31
N LYS A 213 -35.10 24.95 7.00
CA LYS A 213 -36.03 24.45 5.94
C LYS A 213 -36.59 23.07 6.24
N ARG A 214 -35.87 22.19 6.96
CA ARG A 214 -36.41 20.85 7.30
C ARG A 214 -37.70 20.92 8.11
N GLU A 215 -37.88 21.98 8.89
CA GLU A 215 -39.07 22.20 9.71
C GLU A 215 -40.20 22.91 8.94
N GLU A 216 -39.90 23.52 7.79
CA GLU A 216 -40.85 24.32 7.02
C GLU A 216 -41.41 23.63 5.76
N VAL A 217 -40.85 22.51 5.31
CA VAL A 217 -41.40 21.80 4.14
C VAL A 217 -42.65 21.00 4.54
N ALA A 218 -43.80 21.68 4.59
CA ALA A 218 -45.08 21.08 4.96
C ALA A 218 -45.51 19.88 4.09
N ASN A 219 -44.95 19.74 2.89
CA ASN A 219 -45.15 18.59 2.01
C ASN A 219 -43.90 18.35 1.14
N PRO A 220 -42.92 17.56 1.61
CA PRO A 220 -41.63 17.42 0.93
C PRO A 220 -41.71 16.69 -0.41
N LYS A 221 -42.74 15.88 -0.61
CA LYS A 221 -43.04 15.26 -1.91
C LYS A 221 -43.43 16.30 -2.96
N GLU A 222 -44.35 17.20 -2.63
CA GLU A 222 -44.80 18.26 -3.56
C GLU A 222 -43.64 19.20 -3.88
N GLU A 223 -42.89 19.63 -2.86
CA GLU A 223 -41.73 20.52 -3.01
C GLU A 223 -40.62 19.87 -3.85
N TRP A 224 -40.41 18.56 -3.70
CA TRP A 224 -39.47 17.79 -4.53
C TRP A 224 -39.79 17.91 -6.01
N TYR A 225 -41.04 17.65 -6.42
CA TYR A 225 -41.41 17.71 -7.83
C TYR A 225 -41.36 19.13 -8.40
N GLN A 226 -41.71 20.14 -7.59
CA GLN A 226 -41.60 21.54 -8.00
C GLN A 226 -40.14 21.95 -8.20
N THR A 227 -39.27 21.61 -7.25
CA THR A 227 -37.83 21.90 -7.31
C THR A 227 -37.16 21.12 -8.44
N LEU A 228 -37.54 19.85 -8.64
CA LEU A 228 -36.97 19.00 -9.70
C LEU A 228 -37.24 19.59 -11.09
N LYS A 229 -38.46 20.10 -11.31
CA LYS A 229 -38.81 20.79 -12.56
C LYS A 229 -37.94 22.02 -12.80
N ILE A 230 -37.61 22.77 -11.75
CA ILE A 230 -36.69 23.93 -11.83
C ILE A 230 -35.27 23.44 -12.11
N ALA A 231 -34.76 22.47 -11.36
CA ALA A 231 -33.41 21.92 -11.47
C ALA A 231 -33.10 21.32 -12.85
N GLN A 232 -34.10 20.75 -13.53
CA GLN A 232 -33.97 20.28 -14.91
C GLN A 232 -33.65 21.40 -15.91
N THR A 233 -34.03 22.64 -15.61
CA THR A 233 -33.76 23.83 -16.46
C THR A 233 -32.68 24.74 -15.89
N GLN A 234 -32.42 24.66 -14.59
CA GLN A 234 -31.51 25.52 -13.86
C GLN A 234 -30.62 24.67 -12.95
N PRO A 235 -29.38 24.36 -13.37
CA PRO A 235 -28.48 23.50 -12.59
C PRO A 235 -28.22 23.95 -11.15
N ARG A 236 -28.41 25.24 -10.83
CA ARG A 236 -28.25 25.79 -9.47
C ARG A 236 -29.32 25.33 -8.48
N ALA A 237 -30.51 24.93 -8.96
CA ALA A 237 -31.56 24.38 -8.09
C ALA A 237 -31.28 22.92 -7.69
N LEU A 238 -30.15 22.33 -8.12
CA LEU A 238 -29.67 21.04 -7.62
C LEU A 238 -29.41 21.08 -6.11
N ASP A 239 -28.88 22.19 -5.61
CA ASP A 239 -28.47 22.32 -4.21
C ASP A 239 -29.67 22.25 -3.25
N ASP A 240 -30.88 22.60 -3.73
CA ASP A 240 -32.15 22.47 -3.00
C ASP A 240 -32.67 21.02 -2.94
N LEU A 241 -32.39 20.19 -3.96
CA LEU A 241 -32.98 18.86 -4.07
C LEU A 241 -32.52 17.93 -2.93
N VAL A 242 -31.25 17.99 -2.56
CA VAL A 242 -30.70 17.10 -1.54
C VAL A 242 -31.38 17.35 -0.18
N PRO A 243 -31.45 18.58 0.37
CA PRO A 243 -32.18 18.85 1.61
C PRO A 243 -33.65 18.43 1.57
N ILE A 244 -34.39 18.69 0.48
CA ILE A 244 -35.79 18.28 0.36
C ILE A 244 -35.93 16.76 0.40
N ALA A 245 -35.08 16.04 -0.32
CA ALA A 245 -35.03 14.58 -0.30
C ALA A 245 -34.73 14.04 1.10
N GLN A 246 -33.86 14.71 1.87
CA GLN A 246 -33.54 14.32 3.24
C GLN A 246 -34.79 14.39 4.14
N VAL A 247 -35.52 15.51 4.10
CA VAL A 247 -36.78 15.68 4.85
C VAL A 247 -37.78 14.61 4.43
N TRP A 248 -37.93 14.40 3.13
CA TRP A 248 -38.87 13.41 2.61
C TRP A 248 -38.55 11.99 3.10
N ILE A 249 -37.26 11.62 3.12
CA ILE A 249 -36.81 10.31 3.62
C ILE A 249 -36.99 10.20 5.14
N ASP A 250 -36.78 11.27 5.89
CA ASP A 250 -36.99 11.26 7.34
C ASP A 250 -38.47 11.13 7.70
N GLU A 251 -39.38 11.74 6.94
CA GLU A 251 -40.84 11.62 7.16
C GLU A 251 -41.43 10.30 6.65
N SER A 252 -41.01 9.84 5.48
CA SER A 252 -41.67 8.75 4.73
C SER A 252 -40.84 7.47 4.62
N GLY A 253 -39.60 7.47 5.12
CA GLY A 253 -38.69 6.33 5.09
C GLY A 253 -37.87 6.19 3.82
N VAL A 254 -36.93 5.23 3.83
CA VAL A 254 -35.94 5.01 2.77
C VAL A 254 -36.54 4.58 1.43
N ASP A 255 -37.76 4.02 1.42
CA ASP A 255 -38.44 3.56 0.21
C ASP A 255 -38.73 4.71 -0.78
N VAL A 256 -38.81 5.95 -0.28
CA VAL A 256 -38.93 7.16 -1.10
C VAL A 256 -37.77 7.33 -2.08
N LEU A 257 -36.59 6.78 -1.78
CA LEU A 257 -35.46 6.84 -2.70
C LEU A 257 -35.78 6.23 -4.07
N ASN A 258 -36.68 5.24 -4.14
CA ASN A 258 -37.14 4.69 -5.42
C ASN A 258 -37.88 5.75 -6.24
N GLU A 259 -38.79 6.48 -5.60
CA GLU A 259 -39.54 7.56 -6.25
C GLU A 259 -38.60 8.71 -6.66
N ILE A 260 -37.64 9.08 -5.81
CA ILE A 260 -36.60 10.05 -6.14
C ILE A 260 -35.78 9.60 -7.35
N ASN A 261 -35.27 8.37 -7.35
CA ASN A 261 -34.46 7.81 -8.43
C ASN A 261 -35.22 7.80 -9.77
N ASP A 262 -36.48 7.36 -9.72
CA ASP A 262 -37.33 7.23 -10.91
C ASP A 262 -37.82 8.58 -11.45
N SER A 263 -37.96 9.60 -10.59
CA SER A 263 -38.41 10.93 -11.01
C SER A 263 -37.35 11.73 -11.80
N ILE A 264 -36.06 11.41 -11.66
CA ILE A 264 -34.97 12.18 -12.27
C ILE A 264 -34.56 11.60 -13.63
N GLU A 265 -35.04 12.18 -14.72
CA GLU A 265 -34.67 11.73 -16.09
C GLU A 265 -33.20 12.01 -16.45
N ASN A 266 -32.64 13.13 -15.98
CA ASN A 266 -31.27 13.53 -16.33
C ASN A 266 -30.23 12.68 -15.58
N TYR A 267 -29.38 11.97 -16.32
CA TYR A 267 -28.33 11.09 -15.78
C TYR A 267 -27.37 11.79 -14.78
N GLY A 268 -26.92 13.00 -15.12
CA GLY A 268 -25.98 13.77 -14.30
C GLY A 268 -26.62 14.26 -13.01
N LEU A 269 -27.85 14.78 -13.11
CA LEU A 269 -28.64 15.21 -11.96
C LEU A 269 -28.93 14.03 -11.03
N ARG A 270 -29.34 12.89 -11.59
CA ARG A 270 -29.60 11.66 -10.84
C ARG A 270 -28.36 11.20 -10.07
N LYS A 271 -27.20 11.20 -10.72
CA LYS A 271 -25.91 10.90 -10.07
C LYS A 271 -25.69 11.80 -8.86
N GLN A 272 -25.79 13.12 -9.04
CA GLN A 272 -25.46 14.09 -8.00
C GLN A 272 -26.42 14.00 -6.81
N VAL A 273 -27.72 13.97 -7.06
CA VAL A 273 -28.75 13.85 -6.01
C VAL A 273 -28.57 12.55 -5.24
N LEU A 274 -28.55 11.39 -5.93
CA LEU A 274 -28.49 10.11 -5.23
C LEU A 274 -27.19 9.93 -4.45
N THR A 275 -26.06 10.40 -5.00
CA THR A 275 -24.79 10.41 -4.27
C THR A 275 -24.91 11.26 -3.01
N GLY A 276 -25.41 12.49 -3.11
CA GLY A 276 -25.54 13.41 -1.97
C GLY A 276 -26.48 12.88 -0.88
N VAL A 277 -27.66 12.39 -1.27
CA VAL A 277 -28.67 11.87 -0.34
C VAL A 277 -28.18 10.59 0.35
N LEU A 278 -27.59 9.65 -0.38
CA LEU A 278 -27.08 8.40 0.21
C LEU A 278 -25.85 8.63 1.09
N THR A 279 -24.96 9.53 0.70
CA THR A 279 -23.79 9.94 1.50
C THR A 279 -24.23 10.57 2.81
N TRP A 280 -25.20 11.49 2.76
CA TRP A 280 -25.80 12.05 3.97
C TRP A 280 -26.45 10.97 4.85
N ARG A 281 -27.24 10.07 4.25
CA ARG A 281 -27.91 9.00 5.00
C ARG A 281 -26.89 8.07 5.65
N ALA A 282 -25.70 7.93 5.06
CA ALA A 282 -24.65 7.10 5.64
C ALA A 282 -24.11 7.59 6.98
N PHE A 283 -24.23 8.89 7.29
CA PHE A 283 -23.81 9.42 8.60
C PHE A 283 -24.72 8.95 9.74
N SER A 284 -26.01 8.72 9.49
CA SER A 284 -26.96 8.31 10.53
C SER A 284 -27.37 6.84 10.42
N GLN A 285 -27.46 6.31 9.20
CA GLN A 285 -27.95 4.96 8.90
C GLN A 285 -27.17 4.33 7.73
N PRO A 286 -25.88 4.04 7.92
CA PRO A 286 -24.98 3.57 6.86
C PRO A 286 -25.40 2.25 6.23
N GLU A 287 -25.89 1.29 7.02
CA GLU A 287 -26.37 0.00 6.50
C GLU A 287 -27.54 0.18 5.52
N GLN A 288 -28.50 1.05 5.85
CA GLN A 288 -29.66 1.31 4.98
C GLN A 288 -29.22 1.98 3.67
N ALA A 289 -28.33 2.99 3.76
CA ALA A 289 -27.77 3.64 2.58
C ALA A 289 -27.01 2.65 1.69
N PHE A 290 -26.20 1.78 2.29
CA PHE A 290 -25.43 0.75 1.58
C PHE A 290 -26.33 -0.26 0.88
N ASN A 291 -27.31 -0.81 1.60
CA ASN A 291 -28.25 -1.80 1.06
C ASN A 291 -29.09 -1.22 -0.08
N TYR A 292 -29.53 0.04 0.05
CA TYR A 292 -30.21 0.73 -1.04
C TYR A 292 -29.30 0.85 -2.27
N ALA A 293 -28.08 1.36 -2.07
CA ALA A 293 -27.13 1.60 -3.15
C ALA A 293 -26.73 0.30 -3.86
N LEU A 294 -26.63 -0.80 -3.12
CA LEU A 294 -26.31 -2.13 -3.63
C LEU A 294 -27.45 -2.71 -4.49
N LYS A 295 -28.71 -2.53 -4.07
CA LYS A 295 -29.89 -3.11 -4.74
C LYS A 295 -30.27 -2.39 -6.02
N HIS A 296 -30.10 -1.06 -6.08
CA HIS A 296 -30.58 -0.25 -7.20
C HIS A 296 -29.44 0.09 -8.15
N ASP A 297 -29.75 0.20 -9.44
CA ASP A 297 -28.79 0.66 -10.45
C ASP A 297 -28.97 2.15 -10.69
N PHE A 298 -27.89 2.91 -10.54
CA PHE A 298 -27.91 4.35 -10.77
C PHE A 298 -26.52 4.87 -11.18
N PRO A 299 -26.48 6.02 -11.87
CA PRO A 299 -25.24 6.70 -12.24
C PRO A 299 -24.32 6.92 -11.04
N GLY A 300 -23.08 6.42 -11.11
CA GLY A 300 -22.10 6.64 -10.02
C GLY A 300 -22.24 5.72 -8.81
N LYS A 301 -23.04 4.65 -8.89
CA LYS A 301 -23.22 3.64 -7.84
C LYS A 301 -21.92 3.20 -7.15
N THR A 302 -20.89 2.82 -7.91
CA THR A 302 -19.61 2.36 -7.32
C THR A 302 -18.93 3.44 -6.49
N ALA A 303 -18.92 4.69 -6.96
CA ALA A 303 -18.34 5.82 -6.22
C ALA A 303 -19.15 6.10 -4.94
N THR A 304 -20.48 5.98 -5.02
CA THR A 304 -21.38 6.17 -3.87
C THR A 304 -21.18 5.07 -2.84
N LEU A 305 -21.09 3.80 -3.26
CA LEU A 305 -20.80 2.68 -2.35
C LEU A 305 -19.45 2.85 -1.65
N ASN A 306 -18.42 3.29 -2.37
CA ASN A 306 -17.11 3.59 -1.77
C ASN A 306 -17.20 4.69 -0.69
N GLU A 307 -17.99 5.73 -0.95
CA GLU A 307 -18.17 6.84 -0.01
C GLU A 307 -19.01 6.45 1.21
N ILE A 308 -20.06 5.65 1.02
CA ILE A 308 -20.85 5.10 2.13
C ILE A 308 -19.97 4.22 3.02
N VAL A 309 -19.17 3.30 2.43
CA VAL A 309 -18.25 2.45 3.21
C VAL A 309 -17.24 3.31 3.95
N ARG A 310 -16.72 4.38 3.33
CA ARG A 310 -15.81 5.31 4.01
C ARG A 310 -16.46 5.94 5.23
N ILE A 311 -17.64 6.52 5.07
CA ILE A 311 -18.38 7.17 6.17
C ILE A 311 -18.73 6.17 7.25
N TRP A 312 -19.18 4.97 6.87
CA TRP A 312 -19.53 3.92 7.82
C TRP A 312 -18.32 3.49 8.66
N VAL A 313 -17.15 3.36 8.04
CA VAL A 313 -15.92 3.01 8.75
C VAL A 313 -15.38 4.16 9.61
N GLU A 314 -15.48 5.41 9.14
CA GLU A 314 -14.97 6.59 9.87
C GLU A 314 -15.85 7.00 11.06
N TYR A 315 -17.17 6.98 10.90
CA TYR A 315 -18.11 7.58 11.86
C TYR A 315 -19.07 6.56 12.48
N GLY A 316 -19.05 5.29 12.04
CA GLY A 316 -19.93 4.23 12.52
C GLY A 316 -19.17 3.01 13.04
N ASP A 317 -19.78 1.84 12.92
CA ASP A 317 -19.13 0.56 13.24
C ASP A 317 -18.36 0.04 12.01
N GLY A 318 -17.06 0.34 11.96
CA GLY A 318 -16.20 -0.09 10.85
C GLY A 318 -16.01 -1.60 10.72
N VAL A 319 -16.17 -2.36 11.82
CA VAL A 319 -16.15 -3.83 11.77
C VAL A 319 -17.40 -4.35 11.06
N GLU A 320 -18.57 -3.80 11.41
CA GLU A 320 -19.83 -4.18 10.77
C GLU A 320 -19.89 -3.76 9.30
N ALA A 321 -19.35 -2.59 8.96
CA ALA A 321 -19.19 -2.15 7.58
C ALA A 321 -18.41 -3.19 6.74
N LEU A 322 -17.27 -3.66 7.26
CA LEU A 322 -16.42 -4.64 6.58
C LEU A 322 -17.07 -6.03 6.50
N LYS A 323 -17.77 -6.48 7.54
CA LYS A 323 -18.56 -7.73 7.51
C LYS A 323 -19.64 -7.67 6.42
N THR A 324 -20.34 -6.54 6.34
CA THR A 324 -21.40 -6.31 5.34
C THR A 324 -20.84 -6.37 3.93
N VAL A 325 -19.73 -5.68 3.66
CA VAL A 325 -19.05 -5.73 2.36
C VAL A 325 -18.53 -7.14 2.05
N HIS A 326 -18.01 -7.86 3.05
CA HIS A 326 -17.52 -9.23 2.89
C HIS A 326 -18.63 -10.23 2.54
N GLY A 327 -19.86 -9.97 3.00
CA GLY A 327 -21.04 -10.78 2.68
C GLY A 327 -21.46 -10.71 1.21
N LEU A 328 -20.93 -9.76 0.44
CA LEU A 328 -21.23 -9.64 -0.99
C LEU A 328 -20.69 -10.85 -1.79
N PRO A 329 -21.35 -11.23 -2.91
CA PRO A 329 -20.78 -12.17 -3.85
C PRO A 329 -19.38 -11.72 -4.31
N TYR A 330 -18.46 -12.69 -4.41
CA TYR A 330 -17.09 -12.42 -4.81
C TYR A 330 -17.06 -11.74 -6.19
N SER A 331 -16.61 -10.49 -6.21
CA SER A 331 -16.61 -9.62 -7.37
C SER A 331 -15.52 -8.56 -7.23
N GLN A 332 -15.17 -7.88 -8.32
CA GLN A 332 -14.21 -6.77 -8.26
C GLN A 332 -14.71 -5.64 -7.35
N LEU A 333 -16.01 -5.34 -7.40
CA LEU A 333 -16.64 -4.35 -6.52
C LEU A 333 -16.44 -4.69 -5.04
N ARG A 334 -16.68 -5.95 -4.65
CA ARG A 334 -16.42 -6.40 -3.27
C ARG A 334 -14.97 -6.17 -2.88
N LYS A 335 -14.00 -6.60 -3.71
CA LYS A 335 -12.57 -6.41 -3.42
C LYS A 335 -12.20 -4.94 -3.25
N ASP A 336 -12.72 -4.07 -4.11
CA ASP A 336 -12.44 -2.63 -4.07
C ASP A 336 -12.99 -2.01 -2.77
N LEU A 337 -14.20 -2.39 -2.36
CA LEU A 337 -14.83 -1.94 -1.12
C LEU A 337 -14.13 -2.51 0.13
N GLU A 338 -13.75 -3.80 0.14
CA GLU A 338 -12.99 -4.43 1.23
C GLU A 338 -11.64 -3.71 1.41
N ASN A 339 -10.89 -3.51 0.32
CA ASN A 339 -9.60 -2.82 0.35
C ASN A 339 -9.73 -1.39 0.89
N ARG A 340 -10.72 -0.63 0.40
CA ARG A 340 -10.95 0.77 0.81
C ARG A 340 -11.37 0.84 2.27
N GLY A 341 -12.36 0.04 2.69
CA GLY A 341 -12.81 -0.02 4.07
C GLY A 341 -11.68 -0.41 5.02
N MET A 342 -10.85 -1.38 4.63
CA MET A 342 -9.72 -1.83 5.44
C MET A 342 -8.69 -0.73 5.66
N MET A 343 -8.33 0.00 4.59
CA MET A 343 -7.41 1.13 4.69
C MET A 343 -7.90 2.22 5.64
N ILE A 344 -9.20 2.51 5.60
CA ILE A 344 -9.82 3.54 6.42
C ILE A 344 -9.93 3.07 7.86
N LEU A 345 -10.34 1.82 8.10
CA LEU A 345 -10.43 1.26 9.45
C LEU A 345 -9.08 1.33 10.14
N MET A 346 -8.02 0.92 9.43
CA MET A 346 -6.68 1.09 9.93
C MET A 346 -6.28 2.55 10.08
N GLY A 347 -6.68 3.45 9.17
CA GLY A 347 -6.39 4.88 9.29
C GLY A 347 -7.05 5.51 10.52
N VAL A 348 -8.30 5.17 10.82
CA VAL A 348 -9.08 5.69 11.94
C VAL A 348 -8.59 5.13 13.26
N GLU A 349 -8.39 3.81 13.35
CA GLU A 349 -7.91 3.18 14.59
C GLU A 349 -6.46 3.54 14.91
N TRP A 350 -5.62 3.76 13.88
CA TRP A 350 -4.25 4.24 14.11
C TRP A 350 -4.13 5.75 14.24
N GLY A 351 -5.00 6.52 13.59
CA GLY A 351 -4.85 7.95 13.34
C GLY A 351 -5.90 8.84 13.99
N SER A 352 -6.92 8.29 14.66
CA SER A 352 -7.82 9.07 15.54
C SER A 352 -7.12 9.64 16.78
N THR A 353 -5.81 9.49 16.85
CA THR A 353 -4.87 10.14 17.77
C THR A 353 -4.39 11.47 17.21
N THR A 354 -5.32 12.37 16.88
CA THR A 354 -5.02 13.81 17.12
C THR A 354 -4.79 14.07 18.63
N SER A 355 -5.13 13.10 19.50
CA SER A 355 -4.54 12.99 20.84
C SER A 355 -3.15 12.34 20.75
N THR A 356 -2.17 12.87 21.47
CA THR A 356 -0.75 12.44 21.63
C THR A 356 -0.51 11.00 22.11
N SER A 357 -1.51 10.12 22.05
CA SER A 357 -1.44 8.74 22.51
C SER A 357 -0.97 7.86 21.35
N ASN A 358 0.13 7.12 21.49
CA ASN A 358 0.46 6.06 20.52
C ASN A 358 -0.75 5.13 20.37
N PRO A 359 -1.21 4.83 19.14
CA PRO A 359 -2.30 3.89 18.95
C PRO A 359 -1.91 2.54 19.56
N ASP A 360 -2.78 1.97 20.40
CA ASP A 360 -2.54 0.67 21.00
C ASP A 360 -2.77 -0.43 19.96
N PRO A 361 -1.72 -1.06 19.41
CA PRO A 361 -1.87 -2.10 18.38
C PRO A 361 -2.63 -3.33 18.89
N MET A 362 -2.59 -3.59 20.20
CA MET A 362 -3.32 -4.70 20.79
C MET A 362 -4.82 -4.46 20.82
N LYS A 363 -5.22 -3.20 21.07
CA LYS A 363 -6.61 -2.79 20.97
C LYS A 363 -7.11 -2.93 19.53
N LEU A 364 -6.32 -2.52 18.55
CA LEU A 364 -6.65 -2.72 17.14
C LEU A 364 -6.83 -4.22 16.83
N LEU A 365 -5.88 -5.07 17.21
CA LEU A 365 -6.01 -6.51 16.98
C LEU A 365 -7.26 -7.11 17.63
N ALA A 366 -7.58 -6.70 18.85
CA ALA A 366 -8.79 -7.14 19.53
C ALA A 366 -10.06 -6.79 18.72
N ASN A 367 -10.09 -5.60 18.11
CA ASN A 367 -11.17 -5.20 17.20
C ASN A 367 -11.17 -6.02 15.91
N LEU A 368 -9.99 -6.26 15.32
CA LEU A 368 -9.83 -7.01 14.06
C LEU A 368 -10.22 -8.49 14.18
N ARG A 369 -10.14 -9.09 15.37
CA ARG A 369 -10.60 -10.48 15.61
C ARG A 369 -12.07 -10.70 15.30
N GLN A 370 -12.87 -9.63 15.28
CA GLN A 370 -14.28 -9.69 14.92
C GLN A 370 -14.51 -9.80 13.40
N LEU A 371 -13.49 -9.55 12.58
CA LEU A 371 -13.59 -9.63 11.13
C LEU A 371 -13.60 -11.08 10.64
N PRO A 372 -14.19 -11.34 9.45
CA PRO A 372 -14.01 -12.61 8.75
C PRO A 372 -12.53 -12.99 8.62
N VAL A 373 -12.20 -14.28 8.75
CA VAL A 373 -10.81 -14.78 8.85
C VAL A 373 -9.89 -14.23 7.75
N SER A 374 -10.38 -14.09 6.51
CA SER A 374 -9.57 -13.54 5.42
C SER A 374 -9.26 -12.06 5.60
N LEU A 375 -10.24 -11.27 6.07
CA LEU A 375 -10.06 -9.84 6.36
C LEU A 375 -9.20 -9.64 7.60
N HIS A 376 -9.37 -10.47 8.63
CA HIS A 376 -8.51 -10.47 9.81
C HIS A 376 -7.05 -10.75 9.42
N ARG A 377 -6.78 -11.72 8.54
CA ARG A 377 -5.42 -11.99 8.04
C ARG A 377 -4.80 -10.78 7.36
N GLU A 378 -5.52 -10.15 6.44
CA GLU A 378 -5.03 -8.97 5.72
C GLU A 378 -4.83 -7.78 6.66
N ALA A 379 -5.77 -7.53 7.57
CA ALA A 379 -5.69 -6.46 8.54
C ALA A 379 -4.50 -6.63 9.50
N SER A 380 -4.28 -7.85 10.01
CA SER A 380 -3.15 -8.17 10.88
C SER A 380 -1.81 -7.97 10.17
N ALA A 381 -1.69 -8.41 8.91
CA ALA A 381 -0.47 -8.20 8.13
C ALA A 381 -0.14 -6.72 7.97
N ARG A 382 -1.14 -5.89 7.61
CA ARG A 382 -0.95 -4.45 7.46
C ARG A 382 -0.72 -3.72 8.80
N ALA A 383 -1.29 -4.20 9.91
CA ALA A 383 -1.01 -3.67 11.24
C ALA A 383 0.45 -3.94 11.65
N ILE A 384 0.97 -5.12 11.32
CA ILE A 384 2.37 -5.48 11.55
C ILE A 384 3.31 -4.62 10.72
N GLU A 385 3.02 -4.45 9.43
CA GLU A 385 3.76 -3.55 8.54
C GLU A 385 3.91 -2.17 9.19
N ARG A 386 2.81 -1.58 9.65
CA ARG A 386 2.85 -0.28 10.33
C ARG A 386 3.66 -0.29 11.62
N LEU A 387 3.56 -1.33 12.45
CA LEU A 387 4.33 -1.43 13.69
C LEU A 387 5.83 -1.47 13.45
N VAL A 388 6.27 -2.21 12.42
CA VAL A 388 7.67 -2.28 12.02
C VAL A 388 8.19 -0.89 11.69
N TRP A 389 7.41 -0.09 10.96
CA TRP A 389 7.79 1.28 10.60
C TRP A 389 7.72 2.26 11.77
N ALA A 390 6.67 2.20 12.60
CA ALA A 390 6.34 3.25 13.58
C ALA A 390 7.04 3.13 14.95
N GLU A 391 7.14 1.94 15.55
CA GLU A 391 7.42 1.84 16.99
C GLU A 391 8.67 1.05 17.36
N SER A 392 8.85 -0.15 16.79
CA SER A 392 10.03 -1.02 16.92
C SER A 392 9.66 -2.42 16.42
N PRO A 393 10.53 -3.10 15.66
CA PRO A 393 10.32 -4.50 15.27
C PRO A 393 10.02 -5.44 16.45
N THR A 394 10.54 -5.17 17.65
CA THR A 394 10.30 -6.00 18.85
C THR A 394 8.82 -6.08 19.21
N ARG A 395 8.07 -4.97 19.14
CA ARG A 395 6.62 -4.99 19.41
C ARG A 395 5.85 -5.74 18.33
N ALA A 396 6.28 -5.60 17.07
CA ALA A 396 5.70 -6.33 15.96
C ALA A 396 5.90 -7.85 16.12
N ILE A 397 7.09 -8.28 16.57
CA ILE A 397 7.40 -9.67 16.92
C ILE A 397 6.46 -10.19 18.03
N GLU A 398 6.39 -9.47 19.16
CA GLU A 398 5.50 -9.83 20.27
C GLU A 398 4.05 -9.98 19.80
N MET A 399 3.61 -9.08 18.93
CA MET A 399 2.29 -9.10 18.34
C MET A 399 2.07 -10.33 17.45
N VAL A 400 3.02 -10.69 16.57
CA VAL A 400 2.93 -11.89 15.74
C VAL A 400 2.72 -13.14 16.61
N PHE A 401 3.42 -13.23 17.75
CA PHE A 401 3.31 -14.38 18.67
C PHE A 401 2.01 -14.45 19.47
N GLN A 402 1.23 -13.37 19.51
CA GLN A 402 -0.08 -13.35 20.17
C GLN A 402 -1.24 -13.69 19.21
N LEU A 403 -0.95 -13.90 17.93
CA LEU A 403 -1.93 -14.32 16.94
C LEU A 403 -2.12 -15.83 16.93
N ASP A 404 -3.31 -16.28 16.52
CA ASP A 404 -3.57 -17.70 16.28
C ASP A 404 -2.61 -18.25 15.22
N GLU A 405 -2.24 -19.53 15.30
CA GLU A 405 -1.24 -20.19 14.43
C GLU A 405 -1.47 -19.92 12.92
N ASN A 406 -2.73 -19.94 12.47
CA ASN A 406 -3.11 -19.68 11.08
C ASN A 406 -2.82 -18.24 10.61
N LEU A 407 -2.80 -17.28 11.53
CA LEU A 407 -2.54 -15.86 11.28
C LEU A 407 -1.08 -15.53 11.54
N GLN A 408 -0.47 -16.16 12.55
CA GLN A 408 0.92 -16.02 12.94
C GLN A 408 1.85 -16.19 11.74
N LEU A 409 1.62 -17.19 10.88
CA LEU A 409 2.44 -17.39 9.68
C LEU A 409 2.36 -16.20 8.70
N SER A 410 1.16 -15.71 8.41
CA SER A 410 0.99 -14.60 7.44
C SER A 410 1.56 -13.29 8.01
N ALA A 411 1.33 -13.07 9.31
CA ALA A 411 1.89 -12.00 10.09
C ALA A 411 3.42 -11.99 10.12
N ALA A 412 4.02 -13.15 10.37
CA ALA A 412 5.47 -13.32 10.42
C ALA A 412 6.12 -13.06 9.05
N LYS A 413 5.44 -13.42 7.95
CA LYS A 413 5.90 -13.08 6.59
C LYS A 413 5.92 -11.59 6.36
N ALA A 414 4.82 -10.90 6.66
CA ALA A 414 4.74 -9.44 6.55
C ALA A 414 5.79 -8.74 7.43
N LEU A 415 6.02 -9.25 8.65
CA LEU A 415 7.09 -8.77 9.53
C LEU A 415 8.46 -8.88 8.86
N VAL A 416 8.84 -10.04 8.34
CA VAL A 416 10.15 -10.22 7.66
C VAL A 416 10.26 -9.33 6.43
N GLU A 417 9.22 -9.27 5.61
CA GLU A 417 9.22 -8.47 4.37
C GLU A 417 9.46 -6.98 4.63
N GLU A 418 8.86 -6.44 5.70
CA GLU A 418 8.98 -5.03 6.07
C GLU A 418 10.23 -4.75 6.90
N TRP A 419 10.58 -5.65 7.82
CA TRP A 419 11.76 -5.45 8.66
C TRP A 419 13.05 -5.57 7.86
N THR A 420 13.12 -6.50 6.90
CA THR A 420 14.29 -6.63 6.01
C THR A 420 14.56 -5.31 5.26
N ARG A 421 13.52 -4.60 4.84
CA ARG A 421 13.65 -3.28 4.17
C ARG A 421 14.11 -2.17 5.10
N LYS A 422 13.72 -2.24 6.38
CA LYS A 422 14.04 -1.20 7.38
C LYS A 422 15.41 -1.41 8.03
N ASP A 423 15.73 -2.64 8.39
CA ASP A 423 16.94 -3.05 9.12
C ASP A 423 17.23 -4.52 8.84
N LEU A 424 17.95 -4.74 7.74
CA LEU A 424 18.33 -6.04 7.22
C LEU A 424 19.09 -6.88 8.25
N ASP A 425 20.15 -6.33 8.84
CA ASP A 425 21.05 -7.06 9.75
C ASP A 425 20.29 -7.60 10.97
N SER A 426 19.49 -6.75 11.62
CA SER A 426 18.69 -7.15 12.78
C SER A 426 17.62 -8.18 12.40
N CYS A 427 16.99 -8.05 11.23
CA CYS A 427 16.00 -9.01 10.75
C CYS A 427 16.64 -10.39 10.51
N VAL A 428 17.82 -10.43 9.88
CA VAL A 428 18.59 -11.67 9.66
C VAL A 428 18.96 -12.30 11.00
N GLU A 429 19.53 -11.53 11.94
CA GLU A 429 19.88 -12.04 13.26
C GLU A 429 18.67 -12.65 13.99
N TRP A 430 17.51 -11.97 13.93
CA TRP A 430 16.28 -12.45 14.53
C TRP A 430 15.79 -13.76 13.90
N VAL A 431 15.66 -13.83 12.56
CA VAL A 431 15.20 -15.06 11.87
C VAL A 431 16.12 -16.24 12.19
N LEU A 432 17.44 -16.01 12.27
CA LEU A 432 18.42 -17.05 12.53
C LEU A 432 18.42 -17.52 13.99
N SER A 433 18.06 -16.66 14.94
CA SER A 433 18.02 -16.96 16.37
C SER A 433 16.64 -17.40 16.88
N SER A 434 15.57 -17.23 16.10
CA SER A 434 14.19 -17.44 16.54
C SER A 434 13.94 -18.87 17.05
N PRO A 435 13.46 -19.06 18.30
CA PRO A 435 13.27 -20.36 18.93
C PRO A 435 11.99 -21.10 18.49
N GLU A 436 11.36 -20.67 17.40
CA GLU A 436 9.99 -21.05 17.04
C GLU A 436 9.77 -22.52 16.65
N SER A 437 8.49 -22.87 16.53
CA SER A 437 8.06 -24.12 15.91
C SER A 437 8.78 -24.32 14.58
N LYS A 438 9.07 -25.59 14.28
CA LYS A 438 9.85 -25.96 13.09
C LYS A 438 9.22 -25.41 11.80
N ASP A 439 7.90 -25.38 11.71
CA ASP A 439 7.18 -24.93 10.53
C ASP A 439 7.21 -23.42 10.37
N LEU A 440 6.97 -22.66 11.45
CA LEU A 440 7.08 -21.20 11.40
C LEU A 440 8.52 -20.80 11.04
N ARG A 441 9.50 -21.39 11.71
CA ARG A 441 10.91 -21.16 11.45
C ARG A 441 11.24 -21.41 9.98
N ASN A 442 10.90 -22.58 9.44
CA ASN A 442 11.17 -22.91 8.04
C ASN A 442 10.56 -21.91 7.05
N ASN A 443 9.37 -21.38 7.35
CA ASN A 443 8.76 -20.33 6.54
C ASN A 443 9.48 -18.99 6.67
N LEU A 444 9.96 -18.62 7.86
CA LEU A 444 10.76 -17.39 8.05
C LEU A 444 12.06 -17.45 7.24
N TYR A 445 12.78 -18.58 7.27
CA TYR A 445 13.96 -18.82 6.43
C TYR A 445 13.63 -18.65 4.94
N HIS A 446 12.52 -19.25 4.49
CA HIS A 446 12.08 -19.17 3.11
C HIS A 446 11.75 -17.74 2.69
N THR A 447 10.93 -17.03 3.47
CA THR A 447 10.56 -15.64 3.18
C THR A 447 11.76 -14.71 3.22
N LEU A 448 12.65 -14.84 4.21
CA LEU A 448 13.86 -14.04 4.29
C LEU A 448 14.78 -14.28 3.09
N ALA A 449 15.04 -15.54 2.72
CA ALA A 449 15.97 -15.81 1.63
C ALA A 449 15.48 -15.27 0.28
N TRP A 450 14.19 -15.40 -0.03
CA TRP A 450 13.63 -14.76 -1.23
C TRP A 450 13.67 -13.25 -1.16
N LYS A 451 13.40 -12.68 0.02
CA LYS A 451 13.45 -11.23 0.18
C LYS A 451 14.88 -10.69 0.02
N LEU A 452 15.89 -11.43 0.47
CA LEU A 452 17.30 -11.09 0.25
C LEU A 452 17.68 -11.15 -1.22
N LEU A 453 17.17 -12.15 -1.96
CA LEU A 453 17.39 -12.22 -3.40
C LEU A 453 16.77 -11.02 -4.13
N ASP A 454 15.56 -10.60 -3.73
CA ASP A 454 14.89 -9.40 -4.27
C ASP A 454 15.62 -8.08 -3.95
N GLU A 455 16.46 -8.06 -2.91
CA GLU A 455 17.28 -6.90 -2.50
C GLU A 455 18.72 -7.00 -3.02
N ASP A 456 18.98 -7.83 -4.05
CA ASP A 456 20.29 -8.06 -4.66
C ASP A 456 21.37 -8.59 -3.69
N GLU A 457 20.98 -9.39 -2.69
CA GLU A 457 21.87 -10.03 -1.69
C GLU A 457 21.93 -11.57 -1.84
N PRO A 458 22.30 -12.14 -3.02
CA PRO A 458 22.19 -13.57 -3.31
C PRO A 458 23.11 -14.45 -2.44
N GLU A 459 24.31 -14.00 -2.08
CA GLU A 459 25.21 -14.75 -1.19
C GLU A 459 24.61 -14.88 0.21
N LEU A 460 24.03 -13.81 0.74
CA LEU A 460 23.40 -13.81 2.06
C LEU A 460 22.12 -14.64 2.03
N ALA A 461 21.30 -14.53 0.97
CA ALA A 461 20.14 -15.38 0.73
C ALA A 461 20.51 -16.87 0.79
N PHE A 462 21.59 -17.24 0.09
CA PHE A 462 22.09 -18.61 0.08
C PHE A 462 22.61 -19.06 1.44
N GLN A 463 23.33 -18.20 2.18
CA GLN A 463 23.77 -18.51 3.54
C GLN A 463 22.59 -18.74 4.51
N VAL A 464 21.52 -17.95 4.39
CA VAL A 464 20.28 -18.16 5.14
C VAL A 464 19.67 -19.52 4.77
N ALA A 465 19.60 -19.85 3.48
CA ALA A 465 19.08 -21.13 3.01
C ALA A 465 19.86 -22.34 3.54
N LEU A 466 21.19 -22.27 3.61
CA LEU A 466 22.03 -23.32 4.20
C LEU A 466 21.72 -23.59 5.67
N ARG A 467 21.24 -22.58 6.41
CA ARG A 467 20.89 -22.69 7.83
C ARG A 467 19.48 -23.25 8.07
N GLN A 468 18.65 -23.41 7.03
CA GLN A 468 17.30 -23.97 7.17
C GLN A 468 17.39 -25.43 7.66
N PRO A 469 16.84 -25.79 8.83
CA PRO A 469 17.10 -27.07 9.48
C PRO A 469 16.53 -28.27 8.72
N VAL A 470 15.39 -28.10 8.03
CA VAL A 470 14.75 -29.18 7.27
C VAL A 470 14.25 -28.67 5.92
N PRO A 471 14.55 -29.40 4.81
CA PRO A 471 14.02 -29.10 3.49
C PRO A 471 12.48 -29.00 3.47
N TYR A 472 11.95 -27.96 2.84
CA TYR A 472 10.51 -27.81 2.63
C TYR A 472 10.09 -28.72 1.46
N HIS A 473 9.13 -29.62 1.67
CA HIS A 473 8.69 -30.62 0.66
C HIS A 473 9.79 -31.55 0.10
N GLY A 474 10.90 -31.72 0.83
CA GLY A 474 12.01 -32.58 0.39
C GLY A 474 12.95 -31.95 -0.64
N PHE A 475 12.77 -30.65 -0.94
CA PHE A 475 13.71 -29.82 -1.68
C PHE A 475 14.28 -28.77 -0.71
N GLY A 476 15.60 -28.62 -0.70
CA GLY A 476 16.26 -27.60 0.10
C GLY A 476 16.11 -26.25 -0.58
N LEU A 477 15.84 -25.22 0.22
CA LEU A 477 15.74 -23.84 -0.25
C LEU A 477 16.98 -23.40 -1.03
N GLU A 478 18.16 -23.93 -0.67
CA GLU A 478 19.40 -23.67 -1.40
C GLU A 478 19.37 -24.11 -2.87
N GLY A 479 18.62 -25.18 -3.20
CA GLY A 479 18.51 -25.63 -4.58
C GLY A 479 17.57 -24.75 -5.41
N ASP A 480 16.49 -24.29 -4.79
CA ASP A 480 15.53 -23.38 -5.41
C ASP A 480 16.17 -22.00 -5.67
N LEU A 481 16.98 -21.50 -4.72
CA LEU A 481 17.70 -20.24 -4.92
C LEU A 481 18.76 -20.34 -6.03
N ILE A 482 19.46 -21.46 -6.18
CA ILE A 482 20.43 -21.62 -7.27
C ILE A 482 19.75 -21.54 -8.64
N LEU A 483 18.52 -22.05 -8.76
CA LEU A 483 17.74 -21.94 -9.99
C LEU A 483 17.44 -20.49 -10.37
N ASP A 484 17.19 -19.61 -9.40
CA ASP A 484 16.94 -18.19 -9.69
C ASP A 484 18.24 -17.39 -9.79
N ILE A 485 19.27 -17.70 -9.00
CA ILE A 485 20.59 -17.06 -9.11
C ILE A 485 21.23 -17.38 -10.46
N VAL A 486 21.06 -18.59 -11.02
CA VAL A 486 21.72 -18.95 -12.28
C VAL A 486 21.19 -18.14 -13.48
N SER A 487 19.91 -17.76 -13.48
CA SER A 487 19.35 -16.95 -14.58
C SER A 487 19.94 -15.54 -14.62
N ASP A 488 20.34 -15.00 -13.47
CA ASP A 488 20.83 -13.62 -13.36
C ASP A 488 22.37 -13.56 -13.28
N ASN A 489 22.98 -14.50 -12.56
CA ASN A 489 24.42 -14.55 -12.29
C ASN A 489 24.95 -16.00 -12.22
N LEU A 490 25.11 -16.61 -13.40
CA LEU A 490 25.70 -17.94 -13.55
C LEU A 490 27.08 -18.11 -12.85
N SER A 491 27.91 -17.07 -12.82
CA SER A 491 29.25 -17.18 -12.22
C SER A 491 29.15 -17.38 -10.71
N LEU A 492 28.27 -16.62 -10.04
CA LEU A 492 27.97 -16.80 -8.63
C LEU A 492 27.28 -18.14 -8.37
N ALA A 493 26.32 -18.54 -9.20
CA ALA A 493 25.67 -19.85 -9.07
C ALA A 493 26.70 -21.00 -9.08
N LEU A 494 27.69 -20.95 -9.98
CA LEU A 494 28.78 -21.94 -10.05
C LEU A 494 29.67 -21.94 -8.80
N GLU A 495 29.90 -20.78 -8.19
CA GLU A 495 30.66 -20.64 -6.94
C GLU A 495 29.90 -21.23 -5.74
N LEU A 496 28.59 -21.00 -5.67
CA LEU A 496 27.74 -21.45 -4.56
C LEU A 496 27.38 -22.95 -4.67
N LEU A 497 27.32 -23.49 -5.89
CA LEU A 497 26.87 -24.85 -6.19
C LEU A 497 27.52 -25.97 -5.32
N PRO A 498 28.84 -25.96 -5.05
CA PRO A 498 29.47 -26.99 -4.22
C PRO A 498 28.99 -27.03 -2.77
N ASN A 499 28.35 -25.95 -2.28
CA ASN A 499 27.85 -25.83 -0.91
C ASN A 499 26.42 -26.35 -0.76
N VAL A 500 25.73 -26.71 -1.85
CA VAL A 500 24.37 -27.26 -1.82
C VAL A 500 24.38 -28.63 -1.14
N ARG A 501 23.44 -28.86 -0.22
CA ARG A 501 23.34 -30.12 0.53
C ARG A 501 23.10 -31.31 -0.41
N GLU A 502 23.80 -32.40 -0.13
CA GLU A 502 23.75 -33.64 -0.90
C GLU A 502 22.33 -34.21 -1.05
N GLY A 503 22.13 -34.97 -2.13
CA GLY A 503 20.87 -35.66 -2.43
C GLY A 503 20.06 -34.94 -3.50
N LYS A 504 18.72 -34.95 -3.38
CA LYS A 504 17.81 -34.43 -4.42
C LYS A 504 18.00 -32.94 -4.68
N THR A 505 18.25 -32.15 -3.64
CA THR A 505 18.50 -30.69 -3.76
C THR A 505 19.73 -30.42 -4.60
N GLN A 506 20.86 -31.10 -4.31
CA GLN A 506 22.08 -30.99 -5.10
C GLN A 506 21.84 -31.34 -6.57
N ILE A 507 21.16 -32.46 -6.85
CA ILE A 507 20.87 -32.85 -8.24
C ILE A 507 20.07 -31.76 -8.96
N ASN A 508 19.05 -31.19 -8.32
CA ASN A 508 18.25 -30.12 -8.91
C ASN A 508 19.11 -28.90 -9.23
N ALA A 509 19.86 -28.40 -8.24
CA ALA A 509 20.73 -27.23 -8.41
C ALA A 509 21.74 -27.44 -9.54
N TYR A 510 22.37 -28.62 -9.59
CA TYR A 510 23.32 -28.96 -10.64
C TYR A 510 22.66 -29.00 -12.02
N VAL A 511 21.47 -29.61 -12.13
CA VAL A 511 20.71 -29.67 -13.39
C VAL A 511 20.38 -28.26 -13.87
N SER A 512 19.89 -27.37 -13.00
CA SER A 512 19.55 -25.99 -13.35
C SER A 512 20.77 -25.22 -13.87
N VAL A 513 21.93 -25.35 -13.20
CA VAL A 513 23.17 -24.71 -13.68
C VAL A 513 23.64 -25.30 -15.01
N ALA A 514 23.52 -26.61 -15.18
CA ALA A 514 23.90 -27.27 -16.42
C ALA A 514 22.99 -26.89 -17.60
N GLU A 515 21.68 -26.72 -17.37
CA GLU A 515 20.73 -26.23 -18.37
C GLU A 515 21.11 -24.83 -18.86
N GLU A 516 21.44 -23.91 -17.96
CA GLU A 516 21.89 -22.57 -18.33
C GLU A 516 23.22 -22.58 -19.10
N LEU A 517 24.18 -23.42 -18.68
CA LEU A 517 25.42 -23.62 -19.43
C LEU A 517 25.16 -24.12 -20.86
N PHE A 518 24.15 -24.96 -21.08
CA PHE A 518 23.76 -25.37 -22.43
C PHE A 518 23.19 -24.24 -23.26
N HIS A 519 22.31 -23.41 -22.67
CA HIS A 519 21.78 -22.23 -23.35
C HIS A 519 22.91 -21.31 -23.82
N LEU A 520 24.00 -21.21 -23.02
CA LEU A 520 25.21 -20.46 -23.36
C LEU A 520 26.22 -21.23 -24.23
N ARG A 521 25.88 -22.42 -24.72
CA ARG A 521 26.73 -23.30 -25.55
C ARG A 521 28.04 -23.75 -24.87
N LYS A 522 28.06 -23.79 -23.55
CA LYS A 522 29.16 -24.31 -22.72
C LYS A 522 28.94 -25.77 -22.38
N THR A 523 28.80 -26.58 -23.43
CA THR A 523 28.45 -28.00 -23.33
C THR A 523 29.44 -28.82 -22.49
N GLU A 524 30.74 -28.58 -22.65
CA GLU A 524 31.78 -29.33 -21.92
C GLU A 524 31.67 -29.06 -20.41
N ASP A 525 31.52 -27.79 -20.02
CA ASP A 525 31.33 -27.37 -18.62
C ASP A 525 30.08 -28.02 -18.00
N ALA A 526 28.96 -28.03 -18.74
CA ALA A 526 27.71 -28.64 -18.28
C ALA A 526 27.84 -30.17 -18.06
N ILE A 527 28.58 -30.86 -18.94
CA ILE A 527 28.88 -32.29 -18.77
C ILE A 527 29.82 -32.50 -17.57
N GLU A 528 30.83 -31.65 -17.41
CA GLU A 528 31.80 -31.73 -16.31
C GLU A 528 31.12 -31.61 -14.95
N LEU A 529 30.09 -30.78 -14.80
CA LEU A 529 29.30 -30.67 -13.55
C LEU A 529 28.76 -32.02 -13.07
N GLY A 530 28.25 -32.85 -13.98
CA GLY A 530 27.74 -34.19 -13.63
C GLY A 530 28.81 -35.13 -13.09
N THR A 531 30.08 -34.91 -13.42
CA THR A 531 31.20 -35.73 -12.93
C THR A 531 31.49 -35.48 -11.44
N LYS A 532 31.09 -34.30 -10.92
CA LYS A 532 31.23 -33.92 -9.51
C LYS A 532 30.19 -34.58 -8.60
N LEU A 533 29.14 -35.18 -9.17
CA LEU A 533 28.12 -35.92 -8.43
C LEU A 533 28.52 -37.38 -8.18
N GLU A 534 28.03 -37.92 -7.07
CA GLU A 534 28.12 -39.34 -6.72
C GLU A 534 27.54 -40.24 -7.81
N SER A 535 28.07 -41.47 -7.94
CA SER A 535 27.73 -42.32 -9.08
C SER A 535 26.23 -42.56 -9.24
N LYS A 536 25.47 -42.68 -8.15
CA LYS A 536 24.02 -42.91 -8.18
C LYS A 536 23.24 -41.67 -8.67
N ASP A 537 23.71 -40.48 -8.31
CA ASP A 537 23.04 -39.20 -8.57
C ASP A 537 23.38 -38.68 -9.96
N ARG A 538 24.59 -39.01 -10.44
CA ARG A 538 25.07 -38.78 -11.80
C ARG A 538 24.12 -39.34 -12.87
N TYR A 539 23.53 -40.52 -12.66
CA TYR A 539 22.54 -41.07 -13.60
C TYR A 539 21.31 -40.17 -13.71
N HIS A 540 20.79 -39.70 -12.58
CA HIS A 540 19.61 -38.84 -12.54
C HIS A 540 19.89 -37.46 -13.14
N PHE A 541 21.07 -36.91 -12.88
CA PHE A 541 21.54 -35.67 -13.49
C PHE A 541 21.54 -35.75 -15.02
N TYR A 542 22.31 -36.68 -15.61
CA TYR A 542 22.40 -36.79 -17.07
C TYR A 542 21.09 -37.19 -17.72
N LEU A 543 20.24 -37.96 -17.04
CA LEU A 543 18.89 -38.25 -17.52
C LEU A 543 18.07 -36.97 -17.65
N ARG A 544 17.97 -36.20 -16.57
CA ARG A 544 17.17 -34.96 -16.55
C ARG A 544 17.69 -33.95 -17.55
N LEU A 545 19.00 -33.84 -17.67
CA LEU A 545 19.68 -32.95 -18.59
C LEU A 545 19.49 -33.35 -20.05
N SER A 546 19.40 -34.65 -20.34
CA SER A 546 19.32 -35.15 -21.71
C SER A 546 18.05 -34.74 -22.45
N TRP A 547 16.94 -34.55 -21.73
CA TRP A 547 15.66 -34.24 -22.36
C TRP A 547 15.56 -32.80 -22.92
N PRO A 548 15.72 -31.73 -22.13
CA PRO A 548 15.69 -30.36 -22.66
C PRO A 548 16.82 -30.11 -23.67
N TRP A 549 17.94 -30.82 -23.54
CA TRP A 549 19.02 -30.74 -24.51
C TRP A 549 18.68 -31.42 -25.84
N ALA A 550 18.20 -32.67 -25.82
CA ALA A 550 17.77 -33.34 -27.03
C ALA A 550 16.70 -32.54 -27.79
N GLU A 551 15.78 -31.90 -27.05
CA GLU A 551 14.72 -31.06 -27.61
C GLU A 551 15.23 -29.73 -28.20
N SER A 552 16.33 -29.17 -27.70
CA SER A 552 16.88 -27.92 -28.23
C SER A 552 17.93 -28.15 -29.33
N ASP A 553 18.75 -29.19 -29.21
CA ASP A 553 19.82 -29.55 -30.17
C ASP A 553 20.10 -31.06 -30.15
N ALA A 554 19.28 -31.83 -30.86
CA ALA A 554 19.45 -33.28 -30.99
C ALA A 554 20.84 -33.68 -31.52
N THR A 555 21.44 -32.91 -32.42
CA THR A 555 22.75 -33.25 -33.00
C THR A 555 23.87 -33.01 -31.99
N GLY A 556 23.87 -31.86 -31.32
CA GLY A 556 24.80 -31.55 -30.23
C GLY A 556 24.69 -32.56 -29.09
N PHE A 557 23.47 -32.90 -28.70
CA PHE A 557 23.21 -33.94 -27.69
C PHE A 557 23.86 -35.28 -28.07
N LEU A 558 23.68 -35.77 -29.30
CA LEU A 558 24.27 -37.05 -29.74
C LEU A 558 25.79 -37.03 -29.77
N ASN A 559 26.38 -35.90 -30.17
CA ASN A 559 27.83 -35.73 -30.15
C ASN A 559 28.38 -35.75 -28.73
N ALA A 560 27.67 -35.09 -27.80
CA ALA A 560 28.05 -35.01 -26.40
C ALA A 560 27.78 -36.29 -25.61
N LEU A 561 26.80 -37.10 -26.00
CA LEU A 561 26.49 -38.39 -25.35
C LEU A 561 27.74 -39.29 -25.28
N ARG A 562 28.66 -39.18 -26.25
CA ARG A 562 29.95 -39.88 -26.24
C ARG A 562 30.85 -39.49 -25.07
N GLN A 563 30.73 -38.25 -24.61
CA GLN A 563 31.51 -37.67 -23.52
C GLN A 563 30.92 -37.98 -22.14
N PHE A 564 29.68 -38.48 -22.07
CA PHE A 564 29.06 -38.83 -20.78
C PHE A 564 29.87 -39.95 -20.09
N PRO A 565 30.12 -39.85 -18.78
CA PRO A 565 30.98 -40.76 -18.05
C PRO A 565 30.33 -42.13 -17.86
N GLY A 566 31.02 -43.17 -18.31
CA GLY A 566 30.61 -44.57 -18.13
C GLY A 566 29.62 -45.08 -19.17
N ALA A 567 29.84 -46.32 -19.64
CA ALA A 567 28.97 -46.95 -20.63
C ALA A 567 27.53 -47.17 -20.13
N ALA A 568 27.35 -47.39 -18.83
CA ALA A 568 26.03 -47.57 -18.24
C ALA A 568 25.17 -46.29 -18.30
N VAL A 569 25.75 -45.12 -18.00
CA VAL A 569 25.05 -43.82 -18.09
C VAL A 569 24.65 -43.55 -19.54
N ARG A 570 25.58 -43.71 -20.48
CA ARG A 570 25.32 -43.53 -21.91
C ARG A 570 24.20 -44.42 -22.43
N SER A 571 24.27 -45.71 -22.09
CA SER A 571 23.26 -46.70 -22.47
C SER A 571 21.89 -46.36 -21.91
N TYR A 572 21.82 -45.99 -20.63
CA TYR A 572 20.58 -45.64 -19.98
C TYR A 572 19.94 -44.39 -20.60
N VAL A 573 20.71 -43.32 -20.78
CA VAL A 573 20.26 -42.08 -21.42
C VAL A 573 19.80 -42.36 -22.86
N ALA A 574 20.59 -43.10 -23.65
CA ALA A 574 20.24 -43.46 -25.02
C ALA A 574 18.90 -44.22 -25.09
N ARG A 575 18.71 -45.20 -24.19
CA ARG A 575 17.45 -45.95 -24.09
C ARG A 575 16.26 -45.05 -23.82
N GLN A 576 16.38 -44.11 -22.87
CA GLN A 576 15.29 -43.20 -22.51
C GLN A 576 14.91 -42.28 -23.67
N GLN A 577 15.91 -41.79 -24.43
CA GLN A 577 15.67 -40.98 -25.62
C GLN A 577 15.01 -41.77 -26.76
N ILE A 578 15.36 -43.06 -26.96
CA ILE A 578 14.69 -43.93 -27.93
C ILE A 578 13.22 -44.17 -27.54
N LEU A 579 12.95 -44.46 -26.26
CA LEU A 579 11.59 -44.66 -25.77
C LEU A 579 10.75 -43.38 -25.92
N TRP A 580 11.31 -42.23 -25.57
CA TRP A 580 10.65 -40.94 -25.75
C TRP A 580 10.33 -40.68 -27.23
N ASN A 581 11.29 -40.97 -28.12
CA ASN A 581 11.11 -40.81 -29.55
C ASN A 581 9.95 -41.60 -30.15
N HIS A 582 9.61 -42.77 -29.60
CA HIS A 582 8.46 -43.55 -30.05
C HIS A 582 7.15 -42.75 -29.94
N SER A 583 7.06 -41.83 -28.98
CA SER A 583 5.88 -40.98 -28.80
C SER A 583 5.94 -39.65 -29.56
N THR A 584 7.14 -39.13 -29.84
CA THR A 584 7.32 -37.76 -30.37
C THR A 584 7.81 -37.69 -31.82
N ASN A 585 8.43 -38.74 -32.34
CA ASN A 585 9.16 -38.75 -33.63
C ASN A 585 10.19 -37.60 -33.76
N TYR A 586 10.81 -37.21 -32.65
CA TYR A 586 11.75 -36.07 -32.58
C TYR A 586 13.10 -36.35 -33.28
N PHE A 587 13.61 -37.57 -33.18
CA PHE A 587 14.85 -38.04 -33.80
C PHE A 587 14.60 -38.72 -35.14
N THR A 588 15.48 -38.45 -36.11
CA THR A 588 15.54 -39.15 -37.40
C THR A 588 16.02 -40.59 -37.25
N SER A 589 15.80 -41.43 -38.25
CA SER A 589 16.29 -42.83 -38.26
C SER A 589 17.81 -42.93 -38.10
N SER A 590 18.58 -42.00 -38.68
CA SER A 590 20.05 -41.98 -38.53
C SER A 590 20.48 -41.61 -37.11
N GLN A 591 19.76 -40.68 -36.46
CA GLN A 591 20.00 -40.31 -35.07
C GLN A 591 19.63 -41.46 -34.11
N LEU A 592 18.53 -42.17 -34.37
CA LEU A 592 18.16 -43.38 -33.63
C LEU A 592 19.21 -44.47 -33.76
N GLN A 593 19.77 -44.67 -34.96
CA GLN A 593 20.86 -45.61 -35.16
C GLN A 593 22.11 -45.21 -34.35
N THR A 594 22.37 -43.91 -34.23
CA THR A 594 23.48 -43.40 -33.39
C THR A 594 23.23 -43.70 -31.91
N LEU A 595 22.02 -43.47 -31.41
CA LEU A 595 21.64 -43.82 -30.03
C LEU A 595 21.79 -45.32 -29.76
N ASP A 596 21.42 -46.17 -30.72
CA ASP A 596 21.53 -47.62 -30.61
C ASP A 596 22.98 -48.09 -30.37
N THR A 597 23.97 -47.40 -30.96
CA THR A 597 25.40 -47.71 -30.74
C THR A 597 25.88 -47.47 -29.30
N HIS A 598 25.11 -46.72 -28.50
CA HIS A 598 25.42 -46.45 -27.10
C HIS A 598 24.78 -47.44 -26.12
N LEU A 599 23.89 -48.31 -26.60
CA LEU A 599 23.20 -49.29 -25.76
C LEU A 599 24.10 -50.48 -25.39
N ASN A 600 24.05 -50.89 -24.13
CA ASN A 600 24.56 -52.17 -23.67
C ASN A 600 23.54 -53.29 -23.97
N GLU A 601 23.98 -54.55 -23.91
CA GLU A 601 23.13 -55.72 -24.24
C GLU A 601 21.86 -55.83 -23.39
N ARG A 602 21.91 -55.41 -22.13
CA ARG A 602 20.72 -55.41 -21.24
C ARG A 602 19.67 -54.41 -21.73
N ASP A 603 20.09 -53.20 -22.09
CA ASP A 603 19.19 -52.13 -22.52
C ASP A 603 18.67 -52.36 -23.95
N LYS A 604 19.47 -52.98 -24.84
CA LYS A 604 18.99 -53.47 -26.14
C LYS A 604 17.88 -54.51 -25.97
N LYS A 605 18.15 -55.55 -25.15
CA LYS A 605 17.15 -56.58 -24.84
C LYS A 605 15.87 -55.98 -24.28
N PHE A 606 15.97 -54.99 -23.38
CA PHE A 606 14.82 -54.28 -22.85
C PHE A 606 14.01 -53.57 -23.95
N LEU A 607 14.67 -52.88 -24.87
CA LEU A 607 13.97 -52.21 -25.99
C LEU A 607 13.32 -53.22 -26.93
N ASP A 608 13.97 -54.34 -27.22
CA ASP A 608 13.41 -55.38 -28.09
C ASP A 608 12.18 -56.07 -27.45
N GLU A 609 12.14 -56.18 -26.12
CA GLU A 609 10.98 -56.70 -25.38
C GLU A 609 9.80 -55.71 -25.29
N ASN A 610 10.04 -54.41 -25.48
CA ASN A 610 9.05 -53.34 -25.34
C ASN A 610 8.69 -52.63 -26.66
N ARG A 611 9.26 -53.07 -27.78
CA ARG A 611 8.88 -52.69 -29.16
C ARG A 611 7.83 -53.65 -29.69
#